data_AF-A0A935Z5J5-F1
#
_entry.id   AF-A0A935Z5J5-F1
#
_cell.length_a   1.000
_cell.length_b   1.000
_cell.length_c   1.000
_cell.angle_alpha   90.00
_cell.angle_beta   90.00
_cell.angle_gamma   90.00
#
_symmetry.space_group_name_H-M   'P 1'
#
loop_
_entity.id
_entity.type
_entity.pdbx_description
1 polymer ?
#
loop_
_entity_poly.entity_id
_entity_poly.type
_entity_poly.pdbx_seq_one_letter_code
_entity_poly.pdbx_strand_id
1 'polypeptide(L)'
;MTAEPLDDLTHDHAHMSRLVAEARELVHSVGTTPGDAQSRAALGEALESLLDDLATHFAREEEGLFPFVAARLPESSARLRGLTQLHDGLCGALGRMLRQLDEPEPEKALAAMFERFEVAYAEHSHEERDLIAALPKALSGDDLAELRGILESL
;
A
#
# COMPACT_ATOMS: atom_id res chain seq x y z
N MET A 1 18.91 -7.99 18.82
CA MET A 1 19.10 -7.17 17.61
C MET A 1 18.51 -7.90 16.41
N THR A 2 17.22 -8.22 16.40
CA THR A 2 16.72 -9.25 15.45
C THR A 2 15.28 -9.00 15.00
N ALA A 3 15.00 -7.84 14.39
CA ALA A 3 13.70 -7.48 13.80
C ALA A 3 13.77 -6.86 12.38
N GLU A 4 14.96 -6.77 11.77
CA GLU A 4 15.19 -6.01 10.51
C GLU A 4 14.16 -6.19 9.37
N PRO A 5 13.69 -7.37 8.95
CA PRO A 5 12.74 -7.48 7.83
C PRO A 5 11.32 -7.02 8.14
N LEU A 6 10.86 -7.18 9.40
CA LEU A 6 9.57 -6.63 9.82
C LEU A 6 9.68 -5.12 10.02
N ASP A 7 10.87 -4.65 10.41
CA ASP A 7 11.20 -3.23 10.42
C ASP A 7 11.22 -2.68 8.99
N ASP A 8 11.73 -3.41 8.00
CA ASP A 8 11.74 -3.01 6.57
C ASP A 8 10.32 -2.83 6.04
N LEU A 9 9.40 -3.78 6.29
CA LEU A 9 7.98 -3.61 5.95
C LEU A 9 7.39 -2.37 6.62
N THR A 10 7.80 -2.06 7.86
CA THR A 10 7.36 -0.85 8.56
C THR A 10 7.96 0.42 7.95
N HIS A 11 9.21 0.37 7.46
CA HIS A 11 9.84 1.48 6.75
C HIS A 11 9.17 1.73 5.40
N ASP A 12 8.79 0.68 4.69
CA ASP A 12 8.06 0.77 3.42
C ASP A 12 6.76 1.55 3.64
N HIS A 13 5.96 1.21 4.66
CA HIS A 13 4.76 1.97 5.03
C HIS A 13 5.00 3.45 5.30
N ALA A 14 6.12 3.81 5.95
CA ALA A 14 6.46 5.21 6.21
C ALA A 14 6.78 5.95 4.90
N HIS A 15 7.43 5.28 3.95
CA HIS A 15 7.67 5.79 2.61
C HIS A 15 6.37 5.95 1.82
N MET A 16 5.55 4.90 1.76
CA MET A 16 4.25 4.89 1.08
C MET A 16 3.34 6.01 1.60
N SER A 17 3.31 6.23 2.92
CA SER A 17 2.51 7.29 3.54
C SER A 17 2.94 8.70 3.12
N ARG A 18 4.24 8.91 2.82
CA ARG A 18 4.72 10.18 2.25
C ARG A 18 4.22 10.35 0.81
N LEU A 19 4.34 9.31 -0.01
CA LEU A 19 3.83 9.34 -1.38
C LEU A 19 2.33 9.60 -1.47
N VAL A 20 1.54 8.99 -0.57
CA VAL A 20 0.11 9.26 -0.46
C VAL A 20 -0.15 10.73 -0.10
N ALA A 21 0.60 11.30 0.85
CA ALA A 21 0.46 12.71 1.20
C ALA A 21 0.86 13.64 0.04
N GLU A 22 1.93 13.33 -0.71
CA GLU A 22 2.35 14.07 -1.89
C GLU A 22 1.29 14.02 -3.00
N ALA A 23 0.73 12.84 -3.26
CA ALA A 23 -0.36 12.67 -4.22
C ALA A 23 -1.62 13.45 -3.80
N ARG A 24 -1.93 13.55 -2.50
CA ARG A 24 -3.03 14.40 -2.00
C ARG A 24 -2.86 15.86 -2.43
N GLU A 25 -1.69 16.43 -2.20
CA GLU A 25 -1.40 17.81 -2.55
C GLU A 25 -1.51 18.04 -4.06
N LEU A 26 -1.02 17.08 -4.86
CA LEU A 26 -1.14 17.13 -6.32
C LEU A 26 -2.59 17.07 -6.78
N VAL A 27 -3.41 16.17 -6.22
CA VAL A 27 -4.85 16.07 -6.52
C VAL A 27 -5.58 17.39 -6.27
N HIS A 28 -5.25 18.09 -5.18
CA HIS A 28 -5.85 19.39 -4.87
C HIS A 28 -5.33 20.53 -5.76
N SER A 29 -4.20 20.35 -6.44
CA SER A 29 -3.62 21.35 -7.34
C SER A 29 -4.20 21.30 -8.77
N VAL A 30 -4.77 20.16 -9.19
CA VAL A 30 -5.35 19.99 -10.54
C VAL A 30 -6.51 20.98 -10.75
N GLY A 31 -6.54 21.65 -11.90
CA GLY A 31 -7.58 22.65 -12.24
C GLY A 31 -7.56 23.98 -11.47
N THR A 32 -6.56 24.23 -10.60
CA THR A 32 -6.45 25.50 -9.85
C THR A 32 -5.75 26.62 -10.63
N THR A 33 -5.01 26.30 -11.70
CA THR A 33 -4.25 27.27 -12.52
C THR A 33 -4.46 27.06 -14.02
N PRO A 34 -4.45 28.14 -14.84
CA PRO A 34 -4.42 28.01 -16.30
C PRO A 34 -3.08 27.41 -16.76
N GLY A 35 -3.04 26.09 -16.93
CA GLY A 35 -1.81 25.33 -17.23
C GLY A 35 -1.91 23.84 -16.89
N ASP A 36 -3.14 23.31 -16.89
CA ASP A 36 -3.55 22.04 -16.28
C ASP A 36 -2.80 20.79 -16.77
N ALA A 37 -2.19 20.85 -17.95
CA ALA A 37 -1.43 19.72 -18.50
C ALA A 37 -0.21 19.34 -17.65
N GLN A 38 0.50 20.31 -17.07
CA GLN A 38 1.69 20.01 -16.26
C GLN A 38 1.31 19.40 -14.91
N SER A 39 0.29 19.94 -14.23
CA SER A 39 -0.20 19.40 -12.97
C SER A 39 -0.79 18.00 -13.14
N ARG A 40 -1.52 17.76 -14.24
CA ARG A 40 -2.01 16.41 -14.58
C ARG A 40 -0.88 15.43 -14.84
N ALA A 41 0.16 15.83 -15.58
CA ALA A 41 1.32 14.97 -15.83
C ALA A 41 2.05 14.62 -14.51
N ALA A 42 2.29 15.61 -13.65
CA ALA A 42 2.92 15.39 -12.34
C ALA A 42 2.08 14.46 -11.44
N LEU A 43 0.74 14.62 -11.44
CA LEU A 43 -0.14 13.70 -10.73
C LEU A 43 -0.10 12.29 -11.32
N GLY A 44 -0.05 12.16 -12.66
CA GLY A 44 0.11 10.87 -13.33
C GLY A 44 1.37 10.14 -12.89
N GLU A 45 2.53 10.81 -12.96
CA GLU A 45 3.81 10.26 -12.53
C GLU A 45 3.79 9.83 -11.05
N ALA A 46 3.19 10.66 -10.18
CA ALA A 46 3.08 10.33 -8.76
C ALA A 46 2.18 9.11 -8.50
N LEU A 47 1.04 9.00 -9.21
CA LEU A 47 0.13 7.86 -9.08
C LEU A 47 0.73 6.57 -9.66
N GLU A 48 1.50 6.64 -10.74
CA GLU A 48 2.24 5.51 -11.30
C GLU A 48 3.31 5.01 -10.32
N SER A 49 4.14 5.92 -9.80
CA SER A 49 5.16 5.57 -8.81
C SER A 49 4.55 4.95 -7.55
N LEU A 50 3.43 5.49 -7.06
CA LEU A 50 2.73 4.94 -5.91
C LEU A 50 2.15 3.54 -6.21
N LEU A 51 1.64 3.31 -7.42
CA LEU A 51 1.11 2.01 -7.83
C LEU A 51 2.23 0.96 -7.89
N ASP A 52 3.37 1.29 -8.48
CA ASP A 52 4.52 0.38 -8.58
C ASP A 52 5.10 0.03 -7.20
N ASP A 53 5.24 1.02 -6.31
CA ASP A 53 5.70 0.80 -4.94
C ASP A 53 4.70 -0.07 -4.16
N LEU A 54 3.38 0.16 -4.30
CA LEU A 54 2.36 -0.63 -3.60
C LEU A 54 2.35 -2.06 -4.13
N ALA A 55 2.41 -2.25 -5.44
CA ALA A 55 2.41 -3.58 -6.04
C ALA A 55 3.63 -4.40 -5.60
N THR A 56 4.80 -3.75 -5.50
CA THR A 56 6.03 -4.39 -5.02
C THR A 56 5.93 -4.77 -3.54
N HIS A 57 5.41 -3.87 -2.72
CA HIS A 57 5.17 -4.10 -1.29
C HIS A 57 4.20 -5.27 -1.07
N PHE A 58 3.04 -5.23 -1.74
CA PHE A 58 2.02 -6.27 -1.64
C PHE A 58 2.52 -7.64 -2.14
N ALA A 59 3.36 -7.69 -3.18
CA ALA A 59 3.93 -8.95 -3.66
C ALA A 59 4.79 -9.62 -2.58
N ARG A 60 5.62 -8.85 -1.86
CA ARG A 60 6.44 -9.40 -0.75
C ARG A 60 5.57 -9.98 0.36
N GLU A 61 4.44 -9.34 0.63
CA GLU A 61 3.49 -9.79 1.64
C GLU A 61 2.73 -11.03 1.20
N GLU A 62 2.19 -11.04 -0.02
CA GLU A 62 1.38 -12.14 -0.52
C GLU A 62 2.18 -13.38 -0.91
N GLU A 63 3.45 -13.22 -1.29
CA GLU A 63 4.33 -14.34 -1.64
C GLU A 63 5.12 -14.86 -0.44
N GLY A 64 5.46 -13.98 0.51
CA GLY A 64 6.28 -14.30 1.68
C GLY A 64 5.49 -14.34 2.98
N LEU A 65 5.05 -13.17 3.44
CA LEU A 65 4.50 -12.99 4.79
C LEU A 65 3.20 -13.77 5.01
N PHE A 66 2.20 -13.58 4.15
CA PHE A 66 0.85 -14.12 4.34
C PHE A 66 0.82 -15.65 4.24
N PRO A 67 1.47 -16.32 3.28
CA PRO A 67 1.52 -17.78 3.24
C PRO A 67 2.19 -18.36 4.50
N PHE A 68 3.26 -17.72 4.97
CA PHE A 68 3.95 -18.13 6.18
C PHE A 68 3.04 -18.01 7.42
N VAL A 69 2.41 -16.85 7.60
CA VAL A 69 1.48 -16.60 8.72
C VAL A 69 0.29 -17.55 8.65
N ALA A 70 -0.30 -17.77 7.48
CA ALA A 70 -1.42 -18.70 7.31
C ALA A 70 -1.06 -20.15 7.70
N ALA A 71 0.18 -20.57 7.42
CA ALA A 71 0.65 -21.91 7.73
C ALA A 71 0.90 -22.12 9.24
N ARG A 72 1.31 -21.09 9.98
CA ARG A 72 1.63 -21.18 11.43
C ARG A 72 0.47 -20.74 12.33
N LEU A 73 -0.35 -19.79 11.86
CA LEU A 73 -1.45 -19.16 12.59
C LEU A 73 -2.74 -19.23 11.75
N PRO A 74 -3.36 -20.42 11.58
CA PRO A 74 -4.53 -20.60 10.71
C PRO A 74 -5.72 -19.70 11.08
N GLU A 75 -5.86 -19.32 12.35
CA GLU A 75 -6.88 -18.38 12.84
C GLU A 75 -6.78 -16.99 12.18
N SER A 76 -5.60 -16.61 11.69
CA SER A 76 -5.37 -15.34 11.00
C SER A 76 -5.84 -15.37 9.53
N SER A 77 -6.24 -16.52 9.00
CA SER A 77 -6.57 -16.67 7.56
C SER A 77 -7.70 -15.74 7.08
N ALA A 78 -8.68 -15.44 7.93
CA ALA A 78 -9.75 -14.50 7.56
C ALA A 78 -9.22 -13.06 7.44
N ARG A 79 -8.33 -12.68 8.34
CA ARG A 79 -7.65 -11.39 8.36
C ARG A 79 -6.76 -11.22 7.13
N LEU A 80 -5.93 -12.21 6.82
CA LEU A 80 -5.05 -12.20 5.65
C LEU A 80 -5.83 -12.06 4.34
N ARG A 81 -6.97 -12.76 4.20
CA ARG A 81 -7.85 -12.57 3.03
C ARG A 81 -8.41 -11.16 2.93
N GLY A 82 -8.70 -10.51 4.06
CA GLY A 82 -9.13 -9.11 4.09
C GLY A 82 -8.05 -8.17 3.59
N LEU A 83 -6.79 -8.37 4.02
CA LEU A 83 -5.64 -7.59 3.55
C LEU A 83 -5.43 -7.75 2.04
N THR A 84 -5.41 -8.97 1.51
CA THR A 84 -5.31 -9.21 0.05
C THR A 84 -6.45 -8.52 -0.73
N GLN A 85 -7.68 -8.52 -0.20
CA GLN A 85 -8.79 -7.80 -0.84
C GLN A 85 -8.59 -6.27 -0.84
N LEU A 86 -7.98 -5.73 0.22
CA LEU A 86 -7.61 -4.32 0.27
C LEU A 86 -6.51 -4.00 -0.74
N HIS A 87 -5.52 -4.89 -0.93
CA HIS A 87 -4.46 -4.72 -1.94
C HIS A 87 -5.05 -4.57 -3.35
N ASP A 88 -5.92 -5.51 -3.76
CA ASP A 88 -6.65 -5.45 -5.03
C ASP A 88 -7.45 -4.15 -5.17
N GLY A 89 -8.12 -3.74 -4.08
CA GLY A 89 -8.90 -2.52 -4.02
C GLY A 89 -8.08 -1.25 -4.24
N LEU A 90 -6.90 -1.18 -3.60
CA LEU A 90 -5.97 -0.05 -3.66
C LEU A 90 -5.33 0.07 -5.04
N CYS A 91 -4.76 -1.01 -5.58
CA CYS A 91 -4.20 -1.03 -6.93
C CYS A 91 -5.27 -0.69 -7.98
N GLY A 92 -6.47 -1.26 -7.84
CA GLY A 92 -7.60 -0.96 -8.71
C GLY A 92 -8.06 0.50 -8.63
N ALA A 93 -7.97 1.14 -7.46
CA ALA A 93 -8.30 2.55 -7.28
C ALA A 93 -7.30 3.47 -7.98
N LEU A 94 -5.99 3.22 -7.82
CA LEU A 94 -4.95 3.99 -8.52
C LEU A 94 -5.06 3.85 -10.04
N GLY A 95 -5.25 2.62 -10.54
CA GLY A 95 -5.45 2.40 -11.98
C GLY A 95 -6.71 3.09 -12.53
N ARG A 96 -7.76 3.27 -11.73
CA ARG A 96 -8.94 4.08 -12.12
C ARG A 96 -8.62 5.57 -12.15
N MET A 97 -7.85 6.08 -11.19
CA MET A 97 -7.44 7.49 -11.16
C MET A 97 -6.52 7.82 -12.35
N LEU A 98 -5.58 6.95 -12.70
CA LEU A 98 -4.73 7.12 -13.87
C LEU A 98 -5.56 7.28 -15.15
N ARG A 99 -6.57 6.42 -15.36
CA ARG A 99 -7.50 6.57 -16.48
C ARG A 99 -8.35 7.85 -16.41
N GLN A 100 -8.67 8.30 -15.21
CA GLN A 100 -9.49 9.50 -15.00
C GLN A 100 -8.75 10.78 -15.40
N LEU A 101 -7.40 10.80 -15.40
CA LEU A 101 -6.61 11.97 -15.80
C LEU A 101 -6.84 12.41 -17.26
N ASP A 102 -7.16 11.44 -18.13
CA ASP A 102 -7.40 11.67 -19.56
C ASP A 102 -8.78 12.23 -19.88
N GLU A 103 -9.70 12.22 -18.90
CA GLU A 103 -11.06 12.71 -19.08
C GLU A 103 -11.13 14.26 -19.06
N PRO A 104 -12.13 14.87 -19.71
CA PRO A 104 -12.41 16.29 -19.54
C PRO A 104 -12.85 16.57 -18.10
N GLU A 105 -12.32 17.66 -17.52
CA GLU A 105 -12.65 18.13 -16.16
C GLU A 105 -12.58 17.01 -15.08
N PRO A 106 -11.41 16.36 -14.89
CA PRO A 106 -11.28 15.19 -14.04
C PRO A 106 -11.21 15.55 -12.54
N GLU A 107 -11.09 16.83 -12.18
CA GLU A 107 -10.65 17.31 -10.87
C GLU A 107 -11.55 16.80 -9.75
N LYS A 108 -12.87 16.98 -9.92
CA LYS A 108 -13.85 16.59 -8.91
C LYS A 108 -13.92 15.08 -8.74
N ALA A 109 -13.78 14.34 -9.84
CA ALA A 109 -13.79 12.88 -9.82
C ALA A 109 -12.52 12.34 -9.15
N LEU A 110 -11.34 12.88 -9.52
CA LEU A 110 -10.05 12.53 -8.92
C LEU A 110 -10.04 12.80 -7.42
N ALA A 111 -10.48 13.98 -6.97
CA ALA A 111 -10.56 14.31 -5.55
C ALA A 111 -11.42 13.29 -4.77
N ALA A 112 -12.61 12.97 -5.28
CA ALA A 112 -13.49 11.99 -4.63
C ALA A 112 -12.98 10.54 -4.71
N MET A 113 -12.23 10.18 -5.75
CA MET A 113 -11.56 8.87 -5.84
C MET A 113 -10.41 8.79 -4.84
N PHE A 114 -9.60 9.84 -4.75
CA PHE A 114 -8.43 9.90 -3.88
C PHE A 114 -8.83 9.88 -2.40
N GLU A 115 -9.85 10.63 -2.00
CA GLU A 115 -10.37 10.59 -0.62
C GLU A 115 -10.76 9.18 -0.18
N ARG A 116 -11.45 8.43 -1.06
CA ARG A 116 -11.82 7.02 -0.79
C ARG A 116 -10.60 6.10 -0.74
N PHE A 117 -9.63 6.33 -1.62
CA PHE A 117 -8.38 5.58 -1.61
C PHE A 117 -7.59 5.79 -0.32
N GLU A 118 -7.49 7.03 0.17
CA GLU A 118 -6.76 7.31 1.41
C GLU A 118 -7.39 6.65 2.63
N VAL A 119 -8.72 6.63 2.71
CA VAL A 119 -9.42 5.92 3.79
C VAL A 119 -9.09 4.42 3.74
N ALA A 120 -9.16 3.80 2.55
CA ALA A 120 -8.83 2.39 2.39
C ALA A 120 -7.34 2.09 2.68
N TYR A 121 -6.43 2.98 2.27
CA TYR A 121 -5.00 2.84 2.54
C TYR A 121 -4.71 2.94 4.04
N ALA A 122 -5.35 3.88 4.74
CA ALA A 122 -5.22 4.01 6.19
C ALA A 122 -5.75 2.79 6.95
N GLU A 123 -6.87 2.21 6.49
CA GLU A 123 -7.43 0.96 7.03
C GLU A 123 -6.45 -0.21 6.82
N HIS A 124 -5.97 -0.42 5.60
CA HIS A 124 -4.97 -1.44 5.28
C HIS A 124 -3.71 -1.28 6.14
N SER A 125 -3.12 -0.09 6.17
CA SER A 125 -1.89 0.17 6.94
C SER A 125 -2.08 -0.04 8.43
N HIS A 126 -3.25 0.27 8.99
CA HIS A 126 -3.55 -0.02 10.39
C HIS A 126 -3.65 -1.52 10.64
N GLU A 127 -4.43 -2.22 9.82
CA GLU A 127 -4.68 -3.65 9.96
C GLU A 127 -3.39 -4.47 9.81
N GLU A 128 -2.51 -4.09 8.88
CA GLU A 128 -1.23 -4.73 8.67
C GLU A 128 -0.25 -4.51 9.81
N ARG A 129 -0.10 -3.27 10.28
CA ARG A 129 0.77 -2.98 11.44
C ARG A 129 0.34 -3.75 12.68
N ASP A 130 -0.96 -3.88 12.90
CA ASP A 130 -1.50 -4.66 14.01
C ASP A 130 -1.22 -6.16 13.84
N LEU A 131 -1.15 -6.67 12.61
CA LEU A 131 -0.75 -8.05 12.32
C LEU A 131 0.73 -8.23 12.64
N ILE A 132 1.59 -7.41 12.03
CA ILE A 132 3.05 -7.46 12.18
C ILE A 132 3.46 -7.33 13.65
N ALA A 133 2.86 -6.40 14.40
CA ALA A 133 3.15 -6.20 15.82
C ALA A 133 2.75 -7.39 16.72
N ALA A 134 1.82 -8.23 16.26
CA ALA A 134 1.41 -9.43 16.98
C ALA A 134 2.34 -10.63 16.73
N LEU A 135 3.02 -10.68 15.58
CA LEU A 135 3.85 -11.83 15.16
C LEU A 135 4.93 -12.22 16.17
N PRO A 136 5.72 -11.30 16.76
CA PRO A 136 6.75 -11.68 17.73
C PRO A 136 6.23 -12.33 19.01
N LYS A 137 4.94 -12.17 19.32
CA LYS A 137 4.27 -12.81 20.46
C LYS A 137 3.64 -14.15 20.10
N ALA A 138 3.28 -14.33 18.84
CA ALA A 138 2.55 -15.49 18.34
C ALA A 138 3.46 -16.57 17.74
N LEU A 139 4.66 -16.20 17.28
CA LEU A 139 5.63 -17.08 16.62
C LEU A 139 6.83 -17.38 17.52
N SER A 140 7.45 -18.54 17.32
CA SER A 140 8.70 -18.89 17.99
C SER A 140 9.89 -18.11 17.41
N GLY A 141 11.03 -18.13 18.12
CA GLY A 141 12.26 -17.53 17.61
C GLY A 141 12.75 -18.15 16.30
N ASP A 142 12.55 -19.46 16.13
CA ASP A 142 12.93 -20.18 14.92
C ASP A 142 12.00 -19.80 13.74
N ASP A 143 10.69 -19.67 14.00
CA ASP A 143 9.73 -19.20 12.99
C ASP A 143 10.08 -17.78 12.50
N LEU A 144 10.45 -16.88 13.41
CA LEU A 144 10.85 -15.51 13.05
C LEU A 144 12.16 -15.46 12.26
N ALA A 145 13.06 -16.42 12.50
CA ALA A 145 14.29 -16.55 11.71
C ALA A 145 14.01 -17.12 10.32
N GLU A 146 13.09 -18.09 10.20
CA GLU A 146 12.65 -18.63 8.91
C GLU A 146 11.93 -17.57 8.06
N LEU A 147 10.98 -16.84 8.66
CA LEU A 147 10.25 -15.76 7.99
C LEU A 147 11.21 -14.69 7.45
N ARG A 148 12.24 -14.33 8.23
CA ARG A 148 13.30 -13.43 7.76
C ARG A 148 13.98 -13.94 6.50
N GLY A 149 14.43 -15.20 6.50
CA GLY A 149 15.11 -15.78 5.35
C GLY A 149 14.23 -15.81 4.10
N ILE A 150 12.91 -15.97 4.25
CA ILE A 150 11.95 -15.88 3.15
C ILE A 150 11.89 -14.44 2.61
N LEU A 151 11.66 -13.45 3.48
CA LEU A 151 11.49 -12.05 3.08
C LEU A 151 12.75 -11.42 2.49
N GLU A 152 13.94 -11.87 2.88
CA GLU A 152 15.23 -11.44 2.32
C GLU A 152 15.52 -12.05 0.94
N SER A 153 14.77 -13.09 0.53
CA SER A 153 14.99 -13.80 -0.73
C SER A 153 14.08 -13.35 -1.88
N LEU A 154 13.12 -12.48 -1.59
CA LEU A 154 12.20 -11.84 -2.53
C LEU A 154 12.76 -10.50 -2.98
#